data_AF-A0A4V2AW45-F1
#
_entry.id   AF-A0A4V2AW45-F1
#
_cell.length_a   1.000
_cell.length_b   1.000
_cell.length_c   1.000
_cell.angle_alpha   90.00
_cell.angle_beta   90.00
_cell.angle_gamma   90.00
#
_symmetry.space_group_name_H-M   'P 1'
#
loop_
_entity.id
_entity.type
_entity.pdbx_description
1 polymer ?
#
loop_
_entity_poly.entity_id
_entity_poly.type
_entity_poly.pdbx_seq_one_letter_code
_entity_poly.pdbx_strand_id
1 'polypeptide(L)'
;MNKKRLIVKTRRVGLYIRAFFKQSQKWLQQLCSMLIPLLLTMLVGIVIYDFGFKPFWSNHTGINLWLTVLLDILVVATGLRLLLDLFTKKKKWVRVLTVAGWAFVVFMTLYLLPEKIKADTGLNRFLVLKVSLYASIVLAFFIEISYLLQFIYKQTVRPAVLFVGSYFVLILLGAFLLKLPNATINRLSAIDALFTATSAVCLNGLTVVDLGSQFTNMGKLIILILIQVGALGIMTFAGLFAFAVTGASSLKTRLAFRDLMSGKEISNIMIFVYQVVVVTFLFEAIGAFCIYISLPDNLFLRPLDKLFFSIFHSVSAFCNAGFSTYTNGLYEPVVRYNYTLQFFIAILVILGGIGFPIVFNLSRFFKIKLLNVFYFISRNPKRIYFPKLISLNSRLALVVTA
;
A
#
# COMPACT_ATOMS: atom_id res chain seq x y z
N MET A 1 -38.17 -58.45 -2.72
CA MET A 1 -37.58 -57.60 -3.78
C MET A 1 -37.66 -56.07 -3.53
N ASN A 2 -38.38 -55.56 -2.52
CA ASN A 2 -38.64 -54.11 -2.34
C ASN A 2 -37.58 -53.29 -1.59
N LYS A 3 -36.84 -53.85 -0.62
CA LYS A 3 -35.85 -53.09 0.17
C LYS A 3 -34.66 -52.56 -0.65
N LYS A 4 -34.12 -53.37 -1.58
CA LYS A 4 -32.99 -52.95 -2.44
C LYS A 4 -33.35 -51.81 -3.40
N ARG A 5 -34.58 -51.79 -3.95
CA ARG A 5 -35.07 -50.67 -4.80
C ARG A 5 -35.26 -49.38 -4.00
N LEU A 6 -35.75 -49.45 -2.76
CA LEU A 6 -35.88 -48.28 -1.88
C LEU A 6 -34.52 -47.68 -1.47
N ILE A 7 -33.52 -48.51 -1.18
CA ILE A 7 -32.15 -48.08 -0.81
C ILE A 7 -31.44 -47.39 -2.00
N VAL A 8 -31.66 -47.88 -3.22
CA VAL A 8 -31.10 -47.25 -4.43
C VAL A 8 -31.80 -45.93 -4.74
N LYS A 9 -33.12 -45.84 -4.54
CA LYS A 9 -33.90 -44.61 -4.76
C LYS A 9 -33.53 -43.53 -3.73
N THR A 10 -33.36 -43.89 -2.45
CA THR A 10 -32.87 -42.97 -1.39
C THR A 10 -31.41 -42.53 -1.61
N ARG A 11 -30.51 -43.42 -2.08
CA ARG A 11 -29.15 -43.01 -2.48
C ARG A 11 -29.13 -42.05 -3.67
N ARG A 12 -29.98 -42.24 -4.69
CA ARG A 12 -30.09 -41.30 -5.83
C ARG A 12 -30.63 -39.95 -5.37
N VAL A 13 -31.69 -39.92 -4.56
CA VAL A 13 -32.24 -38.67 -4.00
C VAL A 13 -31.18 -37.94 -3.17
N GLY A 14 -30.41 -38.65 -2.34
CA GLY A 14 -29.29 -38.07 -1.60
C GLY A 14 -28.16 -37.49 -2.48
N LEU A 15 -27.90 -38.11 -3.64
CA LEU A 15 -26.95 -37.58 -4.64
C LEU A 15 -27.49 -36.31 -5.32
N TYR A 16 -28.77 -36.27 -5.69
CA TYR A 16 -29.41 -35.07 -6.24
C TYR A 16 -29.44 -33.92 -5.23
N ILE A 17 -29.75 -34.19 -3.97
CA ILE A 17 -29.73 -33.18 -2.89
C ILE A 17 -28.30 -32.66 -2.68
N ARG A 18 -27.28 -33.54 -2.66
CA ARG A 18 -25.88 -33.10 -2.55
C ARG A 18 -25.41 -32.30 -3.76
N ALA A 19 -25.83 -32.68 -4.97
CA ALA A 19 -25.51 -31.95 -6.19
C ALA A 19 -26.18 -30.58 -6.23
N PHE A 20 -27.46 -30.51 -5.85
CA PHE A 20 -28.22 -29.26 -5.70
C PHE A 20 -27.59 -28.34 -4.65
N PHE A 21 -27.22 -28.87 -3.48
CA PHE A 21 -26.54 -28.13 -2.42
C PHE A 21 -25.16 -27.61 -2.86
N LYS A 22 -24.40 -28.42 -3.61
CA LYS A 22 -23.10 -28.01 -4.15
C LYS A 22 -23.25 -26.94 -5.24
N GLN A 23 -24.32 -27.01 -6.04
CA GLN A 23 -24.62 -26.03 -7.08
C GLN A 23 -25.09 -24.71 -6.47
N SER A 24 -25.99 -24.73 -5.49
CA SER A 24 -26.44 -23.54 -4.77
C SER A 24 -25.31 -22.89 -3.98
N GLN A 25 -24.43 -23.68 -3.35
CA GLN A 25 -23.23 -23.18 -2.67
C GLN A 25 -22.30 -22.44 -3.64
N LYS A 26 -22.06 -22.97 -4.85
CA LYS A 26 -21.26 -22.28 -5.87
C LYS A 26 -21.89 -20.96 -6.31
N TRP A 27 -23.20 -20.97 -6.54
CA TRP A 27 -23.96 -19.78 -6.94
C TRP A 27 -23.90 -18.69 -5.86
N LEU A 28 -24.11 -19.05 -4.59
CA LEU A 28 -23.99 -18.14 -3.46
C LEU A 28 -22.57 -17.60 -3.29
N GLN A 29 -21.53 -18.44 -3.49
CA GLN A 29 -20.14 -17.98 -3.46
C GLN A 29 -19.84 -16.97 -4.58
N GLN A 30 -20.35 -17.20 -5.79
CA GLN A 30 -20.21 -16.23 -6.88
C GLN A 30 -20.93 -14.92 -6.56
N LEU A 31 -22.15 -15.00 -6.06
CA LEU A 31 -22.92 -13.84 -5.65
C LEU A 31 -22.19 -13.01 -4.57
N CYS A 32 -21.68 -13.65 -3.51
CA CYS A 32 -20.86 -12.98 -2.49
C CYS A 32 -19.59 -12.35 -3.09
N SER A 33 -18.94 -13.03 -4.04
CA SER A 33 -17.71 -12.51 -4.66
C SER A 33 -17.93 -11.25 -5.52
N MET A 34 -19.17 -10.99 -5.96
CA MET A 34 -19.53 -9.76 -6.69
C MET A 34 -20.12 -8.70 -5.76
N LEU A 35 -20.95 -9.10 -4.79
CA LEU A 35 -21.61 -8.18 -3.86
C LEU A 35 -20.64 -7.51 -2.89
N ILE A 36 -19.68 -8.25 -2.32
CA ILE A 36 -18.72 -7.70 -1.34
C ILE A 36 -17.90 -6.55 -1.93
N PRO A 37 -17.24 -6.68 -3.11
CA PRO A 37 -16.51 -5.55 -3.68
C PRO A 37 -17.43 -4.38 -4.06
N LEU A 38 -18.67 -4.64 -4.48
CA LEU A 38 -19.64 -3.59 -4.79
C LEU A 38 -20.11 -2.81 -3.54
N LEU A 39 -20.28 -3.49 -2.41
CA LEU A 39 -20.56 -2.82 -1.14
C LEU A 39 -19.36 -1.99 -0.66
N LEU A 40 -18.15 -2.53 -0.81
CA LEU A 40 -16.92 -1.82 -0.46
C LEU A 40 -16.67 -0.60 -1.36
N THR A 41 -16.98 -0.66 -2.67
CA THR A 41 -16.91 0.54 -3.54
C THR A 41 -17.88 1.62 -3.08
N MET A 42 -19.12 1.25 -2.73
CA MET A 42 -20.11 2.19 -2.20
C MET A 42 -19.65 2.81 -0.87
N LEU A 43 -19.13 1.99 0.05
CA LEU A 43 -18.57 2.46 1.32
C LEU A 43 -17.40 3.43 1.10
N VAL A 44 -16.44 3.08 0.24
CA VAL A 44 -15.32 3.98 -0.10
C VAL A 44 -15.84 5.27 -0.74
N GLY A 45 -16.87 5.22 -1.59
CA GLY A 45 -17.51 6.40 -2.16
C GLY A 45 -18.08 7.34 -1.09
N ILE A 46 -18.73 6.78 -0.05
CA ILE A 46 -19.25 7.57 1.08
C ILE A 46 -18.10 8.13 1.92
N VAL A 47 -17.03 7.37 2.14
CA VAL A 47 -15.83 7.84 2.84
C VAL A 47 -15.21 9.03 2.08
N ILE A 48 -15.05 8.92 0.75
CA ILE A 48 -14.54 10.00 -0.09
C ILE A 48 -15.46 11.23 -0.04
N TYR A 49 -16.78 11.02 -0.04
CA TYR A 49 -17.74 12.11 0.04
C TYR A 49 -17.68 12.84 1.39
N ASP A 50 -17.71 12.12 2.52
CA ASP A 50 -17.63 12.74 3.85
C ASP A 50 -16.28 13.43 4.04
N PHE A 51 -15.20 12.80 3.59
CA PHE A 51 -13.84 13.34 3.70
C PHE A 51 -13.59 14.53 2.77
N GLY A 52 -14.24 14.56 1.59
CA GLY A 52 -14.00 15.54 0.54
C GLY A 52 -14.87 16.79 0.58
N PHE A 53 -16.12 16.68 1.04
CA PHE A 53 -17.11 17.76 0.95
C PHE A 53 -17.56 18.32 2.31
N LYS A 54 -17.31 17.59 3.40
CA LYS A 54 -17.79 17.99 4.72
C LYS A 54 -16.62 18.22 5.67
N PRO A 55 -16.75 19.14 6.65
CA PRO A 55 -15.70 19.32 7.64
C PRO A 55 -15.54 18.03 8.44
N PHE A 56 -14.31 17.50 8.47
CA PHE A 56 -13.98 16.19 9.03
C PHE A 56 -14.50 15.96 10.46
N TRP A 57 -14.53 17.04 11.25
CA TRP A 57 -14.92 17.10 12.66
C TRP A 57 -16.45 17.06 12.88
N SER A 58 -17.23 17.23 11.82
CA SER A 58 -18.69 17.25 11.90
C SER A 58 -19.28 15.84 11.89
N ASN A 59 -20.30 15.64 12.73
CA ASN A 59 -21.02 14.38 12.84
C ASN A 59 -22.34 14.48 12.06
N HIS A 60 -22.37 13.94 10.84
CA HIS A 60 -23.56 13.98 9.99
C HIS A 60 -24.38 12.70 10.12
N THR A 61 -25.54 12.82 10.78
CA THR A 61 -26.48 11.71 11.05
C THR A 61 -26.87 10.92 9.79
N GLY A 62 -27.10 11.59 8.66
CA GLY A 62 -27.45 10.92 7.41
C GLY A 62 -26.33 10.06 6.81
N ILE A 63 -25.09 10.54 6.83
CA ILE A 63 -23.93 9.76 6.32
C ILE A 63 -23.68 8.56 7.23
N ASN A 64 -23.78 8.80 8.52
CA ASN A 64 -23.70 7.80 9.55
C ASN A 64 -24.72 6.68 9.37
N LEU A 65 -25.98 7.01 9.06
CA LEU A 65 -27.01 6.01 8.80
C LEU A 65 -26.70 5.15 7.56
N TRP A 66 -26.21 5.75 6.48
CA TRP A 66 -25.82 4.96 5.30
C TRP A 66 -24.58 4.10 5.54
N LEU A 67 -23.62 4.60 6.32
CA LEU A 67 -22.45 3.83 6.74
C LEU A 67 -22.84 2.63 7.59
N THR A 68 -23.73 2.77 8.59
CA THR A 68 -24.20 1.62 9.40
C THR A 68 -24.87 0.58 8.53
N VAL A 69 -25.86 1.00 7.74
CA VAL A 69 -26.65 0.09 6.91
C VAL A 69 -25.76 -0.71 5.95
N LEU A 70 -24.83 -0.06 5.26
CA LEU A 70 -23.93 -0.75 4.33
C LEU A 70 -22.94 -1.66 5.04
N LEU A 71 -22.45 -1.27 6.21
CA LEU A 71 -21.56 -2.09 7.02
C LEU A 71 -22.29 -3.33 7.57
N ASP A 72 -23.54 -3.20 8.00
CA ASP A 72 -24.37 -4.32 8.45
C ASP A 72 -24.60 -5.34 7.32
N ILE A 73 -24.92 -4.84 6.12
CA ILE A 73 -25.03 -5.69 4.92
C ILE A 73 -23.69 -6.37 4.61
N LEU A 74 -22.57 -5.66 4.77
CA LEU A 74 -21.23 -6.21 4.56
C LEU A 74 -20.91 -7.33 5.56
N VAL A 75 -21.27 -7.18 6.84
CA VAL A 75 -21.13 -8.23 7.87
C VAL A 75 -21.90 -9.48 7.49
N VAL A 76 -23.15 -9.32 7.04
CA VAL A 76 -23.99 -10.44 6.63
C VAL A 76 -23.40 -11.13 5.40
N ALA A 77 -22.98 -10.36 4.39
CA ALA A 77 -22.39 -10.91 3.16
C ALA A 77 -21.07 -11.65 3.41
N THR A 78 -20.19 -11.07 4.22
CA THR A 78 -18.91 -11.69 4.60
C THR A 78 -19.11 -12.89 5.53
N GLY A 79 -20.11 -12.86 6.41
CA GLY A 79 -20.50 -13.98 7.27
C GLY A 79 -21.07 -15.16 6.46
N LEU A 80 -21.89 -14.87 5.46
CA LEU A 80 -22.37 -15.87 4.51
C LEU A 80 -21.22 -16.49 3.73
N ARG A 81 -20.27 -15.69 3.24
CA ARG A 81 -19.05 -16.20 2.58
C ARG A 81 -18.25 -17.12 3.50
N LEU A 82 -18.11 -16.76 4.77
CA LEU A 82 -17.41 -17.56 5.77
C LEU A 82 -18.11 -18.91 6.01
N LEU A 83 -19.44 -18.91 6.17
CA LEU A 83 -20.23 -20.14 6.33
C LEU A 83 -20.09 -21.06 5.11
N LEU A 84 -20.16 -20.51 3.91
CA LEU A 84 -19.98 -21.27 2.66
C LEU A 84 -18.55 -21.82 2.55
N ASP A 85 -17.56 -21.11 3.08
CA ASP A 85 -16.16 -21.52 3.07
C ASP A 85 -15.83 -22.65 4.07
N LEU A 86 -16.60 -22.81 5.16
CA LEU A 86 -16.41 -23.92 6.11
C LEU A 86 -16.55 -25.29 5.45
N PHE A 87 -17.41 -25.39 4.43
CA PHE A 87 -17.65 -26.61 3.66
C PHE A 87 -16.62 -26.84 2.54
N THR A 88 -15.67 -25.92 2.35
CA THR A 88 -14.60 -26.04 1.34
C THR A 88 -13.28 -26.49 1.97
N LYS A 89 -12.52 -27.33 1.24
CA LYS A 89 -11.16 -27.73 1.63
C LYS A 89 -10.17 -26.59 1.35
N LYS A 90 -10.14 -25.57 2.21
CA LYS A 90 -9.11 -24.52 2.23
C LYS A 90 -7.97 -24.85 3.19
N LYS A 91 -6.76 -24.31 2.94
CA LYS A 91 -5.61 -24.40 3.85
C LYS A 91 -5.97 -23.74 5.20
N LYS A 92 -5.50 -24.30 6.32
CA LYS A 92 -5.81 -23.81 7.69
C LYS A 92 -5.56 -22.31 7.87
N TRP A 93 -4.41 -21.79 7.42
CA TRP A 93 -4.06 -20.37 7.52
C TRP A 93 -5.03 -19.44 6.79
N VAL A 94 -5.53 -19.84 5.62
CA VAL A 94 -6.51 -19.04 4.85
C VAL A 94 -7.83 -18.95 5.63
N ARG A 95 -8.24 -20.03 6.30
CA ARG A 95 -9.46 -20.05 7.11
C ARG A 95 -9.34 -19.15 8.34
N VAL A 96 -8.18 -19.13 8.99
CA VAL A 96 -7.90 -18.22 10.11
C VAL A 96 -7.98 -16.76 9.66
N LEU A 97 -7.37 -16.43 8.52
CA LEU A 97 -7.43 -15.07 7.96
C LEU A 97 -8.86 -14.63 7.61
N THR A 98 -9.68 -15.51 7.02
CA THR A 98 -11.08 -15.18 6.71
C THR A 98 -11.93 -14.97 7.96
N VAL A 99 -11.70 -15.77 9.02
CA VAL A 99 -12.39 -15.61 10.31
C VAL A 99 -11.96 -14.30 10.98
N ALA A 100 -10.66 -14.01 11.00
CA ALA A 100 -10.13 -12.77 11.56
C ALA A 100 -10.65 -11.54 10.81
N GLY A 101 -10.68 -11.58 9.47
CA GLY A 101 -11.26 -10.51 8.65
C GLY A 101 -12.74 -10.29 8.92
N TRP A 102 -13.53 -11.36 9.05
CA TRP A 102 -14.95 -11.24 9.41
C TRP A 102 -15.15 -10.66 10.81
N ALA A 103 -14.42 -11.17 11.82
CA ALA A 103 -14.47 -10.66 13.18
C ALA A 103 -14.07 -9.19 13.26
N PHE A 104 -13.11 -8.77 12.43
CA PHE A 104 -12.70 -7.37 12.32
C PHE A 104 -13.80 -6.48 11.72
N VAL A 105 -14.49 -6.93 10.66
CA VAL A 105 -15.64 -6.19 10.11
C VAL A 105 -16.75 -6.09 11.15
N VAL A 106 -17.09 -7.19 11.83
CA VAL A 106 -18.07 -7.19 12.93
C VAL A 106 -17.67 -6.23 14.04
N PHE A 107 -16.40 -6.25 14.47
CA PHE A 107 -15.89 -5.31 15.45
C PHE A 107 -16.07 -3.86 14.99
N MET A 108 -15.73 -3.56 13.74
CA MET A 108 -15.92 -2.22 13.17
C MET A 108 -17.40 -1.80 13.18
N THR A 109 -18.32 -2.70 12.85
CA THR A 109 -19.77 -2.39 12.85
C THR A 109 -20.34 -2.17 14.24
N LEU A 110 -19.96 -3.01 15.21
CA LEU A 110 -20.45 -2.92 16.59
C LEU A 110 -19.87 -1.70 17.33
N TYR A 111 -18.69 -1.23 16.90
CA TYR A 111 -17.97 -0.13 17.55
C TYR A 111 -18.19 1.23 16.86
N LEU A 112 -18.86 1.27 15.69
CA LEU A 112 -19.13 2.50 14.95
C LEU A 112 -20.58 2.60 14.50
N LEU A 113 -21.38 3.34 15.28
CA LEU A 113 -21.90 4.66 14.90
C LEU A 113 -22.75 5.25 16.05
N PRO A 114 -22.81 6.58 16.17
CA PRO A 114 -23.19 7.29 17.38
C PRO A 114 -24.70 7.31 17.58
N GLU A 115 -25.21 6.28 18.25
CA GLU A 115 -26.26 6.49 19.26
C GLU A 115 -25.74 6.24 20.68
N LYS A 116 -24.69 5.42 20.85
CA LYS A 116 -24.23 5.00 22.19
C LYS A 116 -23.11 5.84 22.80
N ILE A 117 -22.48 6.72 22.03
CA ILE A 117 -21.57 7.72 22.55
C ILE A 117 -22.27 9.06 22.40
N LYS A 118 -23.00 9.47 23.44
CA LYS A 118 -23.40 10.86 23.61
C LYS A 118 -22.17 11.74 23.38
N ALA A 119 -22.35 12.86 22.68
CA ALA A 119 -21.29 13.80 22.28
C ALA A 119 -20.45 14.39 23.43
N ASP A 120 -20.61 13.90 24.66
CA ASP A 120 -19.94 14.32 25.89
C ASP A 120 -18.54 13.73 26.08
N THR A 121 -18.15 12.68 25.34
CA THR A 121 -16.78 12.14 25.46
C THR A 121 -15.87 12.74 24.41
N GLY A 122 -15.11 13.77 24.80
CA GLY A 122 -13.88 14.32 24.18
C GLY A 122 -13.70 14.17 22.66
N LEU A 123 -13.61 15.32 21.97
CA LEU A 123 -13.34 15.50 20.54
C LEU A 123 -12.31 14.48 19.95
N ASN A 124 -11.25 14.19 20.70
CA ASN A 124 -10.17 13.28 20.27
C ASN A 124 -10.61 11.83 20.08
N ARG A 125 -11.51 11.29 20.92
CA ARG A 125 -11.93 9.88 20.83
C ARG A 125 -12.80 9.64 19.58
N PHE A 126 -13.70 10.56 19.30
CA PHE A 126 -14.56 10.49 18.11
C PHE A 126 -13.74 10.46 16.82
N LEU A 127 -12.74 11.34 16.70
CA LEU A 127 -11.90 11.43 15.51
C LEU A 127 -11.04 10.19 15.30
N VAL A 128 -10.42 9.67 16.36
CA VAL A 128 -9.60 8.46 16.28
C VAL A 128 -10.44 7.27 15.79
N LEU A 129 -11.67 7.13 16.28
CA LEU A 129 -12.59 6.09 15.81
C LEU A 129 -13.01 6.30 14.35
N LYS A 130 -13.33 7.54 13.96
CA LYS A 130 -13.70 7.89 12.57
C LYS A 130 -12.55 7.61 11.59
N VAL A 131 -11.32 8.02 11.92
CA VAL A 131 -10.11 7.71 11.12
C VAL A 131 -9.90 6.19 11.04
N SER A 132 -10.01 5.48 12.17
CA SER A 132 -9.80 4.02 12.21
C SER A 132 -10.80 3.27 11.32
N LEU A 133 -12.07 3.69 11.31
CA LEU A 133 -13.08 3.13 10.41
C LEU A 133 -12.75 3.41 8.94
N TYR A 134 -12.43 4.65 8.59
CA TYR A 134 -12.11 4.97 7.19
C TYR A 134 -10.89 4.20 6.71
N ALA A 135 -9.86 4.08 7.55
CA ALA A 135 -8.69 3.27 7.26
C ALA A 135 -9.05 1.78 7.09
N SER A 136 -9.93 1.23 7.93
CA SER A 136 -10.33 -0.18 7.87
C SER A 136 -11.17 -0.50 6.62
N ILE A 137 -12.10 0.38 6.25
CA ILE A 137 -12.91 0.26 5.02
C ILE A 137 -12.00 0.31 3.78
N VAL A 138 -11.09 1.28 3.71
CA VAL A 138 -10.15 1.41 2.60
C VAL A 138 -9.24 0.18 2.51
N LEU A 139 -8.73 -0.32 3.63
CA LEU A 139 -7.90 -1.51 3.65
C LEU A 139 -8.67 -2.76 3.22
N ALA A 140 -9.91 -2.94 3.69
CA ALA A 140 -10.78 -4.04 3.26
C ALA A 140 -11.08 -3.98 1.75
N PHE A 141 -11.32 -2.78 1.24
CA PHE A 141 -11.50 -2.53 -0.19
C PHE A 141 -10.26 -2.93 -1.00
N PHE A 142 -9.06 -2.53 -0.57
CA PHE A 142 -7.81 -2.92 -1.25
C PHE A 142 -7.59 -4.44 -1.24
N ILE A 143 -7.90 -5.12 -0.13
CA ILE A 143 -7.82 -6.59 -0.05
C ILE A 143 -8.78 -7.24 -1.05
N GLU A 144 -10.03 -6.79 -1.10
CA GLU A 144 -11.03 -7.40 -1.99
C GLU A 144 -10.75 -7.08 -3.47
N ILE A 145 -10.35 -5.84 -3.77
CA ILE A 145 -9.88 -5.46 -5.11
C ILE A 145 -8.68 -6.29 -5.53
N SER A 146 -7.74 -6.59 -4.63
CA SER A 146 -6.60 -7.46 -4.94
C SER A 146 -7.04 -8.83 -5.44
N TYR A 147 -8.09 -9.42 -4.85
CA TYR A 147 -8.66 -10.68 -5.34
C TYR A 147 -9.33 -10.54 -6.71
N LEU A 148 -10.06 -9.44 -6.95
CA LEU A 148 -10.68 -9.17 -8.25
C LEU A 148 -9.62 -8.93 -9.34
N LEU A 149 -8.57 -8.18 -9.03
CA LEU A 149 -7.44 -7.94 -9.94
C LEU A 149 -6.70 -9.24 -10.27
N GLN A 150 -6.54 -10.16 -9.33
CA GLN A 150 -5.98 -11.49 -9.62
C GLN A 150 -6.86 -12.31 -10.57
N PHE A 151 -8.18 -12.12 -10.53
CA PHE A 151 -9.09 -12.74 -11.50
C PHE A 151 -8.92 -12.14 -12.90
N ILE A 152 -8.80 -10.81 -13.00
CA ILE A 152 -8.51 -10.11 -14.27
C ILE A 152 -7.13 -10.49 -14.80
N TYR A 153 -6.12 -10.62 -13.94
CA TYR A 153 -4.75 -11.00 -14.32
C TYR A 153 -4.66 -12.42 -14.92
N LYS A 154 -5.60 -13.31 -14.58
CA LYS A 154 -5.68 -14.65 -15.19
C LYS A 154 -6.22 -14.60 -16.62
N GLN A 155 -6.91 -13.55 -17.01
CA GLN A 155 -7.23 -13.27 -18.41
C GLN A 155 -5.95 -12.73 -19.06
N THR A 156 -5.65 -13.14 -20.30
CA THR A 156 -4.37 -12.97 -21.01
C THR A 156 -4.01 -11.52 -21.37
N VAL A 157 -3.93 -10.62 -20.39
CA VAL A 157 -3.54 -9.22 -20.58
C VAL A 157 -2.01 -9.10 -20.58
N ARG A 158 -1.47 -8.38 -21.57
CA ARG A 158 -0.02 -8.14 -21.68
C ARG A 158 0.47 -7.34 -20.45
N PRO A 159 1.55 -7.74 -19.75
CA PRO A 159 2.04 -7.06 -18.54
C PRO A 159 2.33 -5.56 -18.74
N ALA A 160 2.80 -5.16 -19.93
CA ALA A 160 3.02 -3.75 -20.25
C ALA A 160 1.72 -2.92 -20.27
N VAL A 161 0.62 -3.49 -20.77
CA VAL A 161 -0.70 -2.82 -20.78
C VAL A 161 -1.24 -2.70 -19.35
N LEU A 162 -1.01 -3.71 -18.50
CA LEU A 162 -1.35 -3.64 -17.08
C LEU A 162 -0.56 -2.55 -16.35
N PHE A 163 0.73 -2.39 -16.67
CA PHE A 163 1.58 -1.34 -16.10
C PHE A 163 1.10 0.06 -16.50
N VAL A 164 0.92 0.31 -17.79
CA VAL A 164 0.45 1.62 -18.28
C VAL A 164 -0.96 1.91 -17.79
N GLY A 165 -1.85 0.91 -17.84
CA GLY A 165 -3.22 1.04 -17.38
C GLY A 165 -3.33 1.33 -15.88
N SER A 166 -2.50 0.71 -15.04
CA SER A 166 -2.52 0.96 -13.59
C SER A 166 -2.09 2.39 -13.26
N TYR A 167 -1.06 2.92 -13.93
CA TYR A 167 -0.64 4.31 -13.79
C TYR A 167 -1.69 5.29 -14.27
N PHE A 168 -2.29 5.02 -15.43
CA PHE A 168 -3.34 5.87 -15.98
C PHE A 168 -4.54 5.97 -15.04
N VAL A 169 -5.01 4.85 -14.49
CA VAL A 169 -6.10 4.82 -13.51
C VAL A 169 -5.71 5.55 -12.23
N LEU A 170 -4.48 5.35 -11.72
CA LEU A 170 -3.98 6.03 -10.53
C LEU A 170 -3.93 7.55 -10.72
N ILE A 171 -3.50 8.03 -11.89
CA ILE A 171 -3.45 9.45 -12.23
C ILE A 171 -4.86 10.06 -12.27
N LEU A 172 -5.82 9.39 -12.93
CA LEU A 172 -7.20 9.87 -13.00
C LEU A 172 -7.85 9.91 -11.61
N LEU A 173 -7.64 8.88 -10.81
CA LEU A 173 -8.13 8.82 -9.43
C LEU A 173 -7.50 9.90 -8.58
N GLY A 174 -6.18 10.13 -8.71
CA GLY A 174 -5.46 11.21 -8.05
C GLY A 174 -6.01 12.58 -8.43
N ALA A 175 -6.22 12.83 -9.72
CA ALA A 175 -6.79 14.09 -10.22
C ALA A 175 -8.19 14.36 -9.66
N PHE A 176 -9.03 13.31 -9.59
CA PHE A 176 -10.35 13.40 -8.99
C PHE A 176 -10.28 13.73 -7.49
N LEU A 177 -9.43 13.05 -6.73
CA LEU A 177 -9.25 13.29 -5.30
C LEU A 177 -8.69 14.69 -5.01
N LEU A 178 -7.75 15.19 -5.82
CA LEU A 178 -7.18 16.52 -5.66
C LEU A 178 -8.18 17.64 -5.94
N LYS A 179 -9.22 17.37 -6.74
CA LYS A 179 -10.27 18.35 -7.04
C LYS A 179 -11.35 18.44 -5.95
N LEU A 180 -11.28 17.61 -4.90
CA LEU A 180 -12.24 17.67 -3.80
C LEU A 180 -12.14 19.04 -3.08
N PRO A 181 -13.28 19.62 -2.64
CA PRO A 181 -13.29 20.92 -1.96
C PRO A 181 -12.36 20.98 -0.75
N ASN A 182 -12.31 19.92 0.05
CA ASN A 182 -11.43 19.87 1.22
C ASN A 182 -9.94 19.70 0.88
N ALA A 183 -9.60 19.30 -0.36
CA ALA A 183 -8.21 19.13 -0.79
C ALA A 183 -7.56 20.45 -1.26
N THR A 184 -8.37 21.44 -1.63
CA THR A 184 -7.93 22.69 -2.25
C THR A 184 -8.41 23.91 -1.47
N ILE A 185 -7.60 24.96 -1.44
CA ILE A 185 -7.96 26.23 -0.79
C ILE A 185 -8.77 27.09 -1.75
N ASN A 186 -8.31 27.19 -2.99
CA ASN A 186 -9.00 27.88 -4.08
C ASN A 186 -9.50 26.89 -5.14
N ARG A 187 -10.37 27.35 -6.04
CA ARG A 187 -10.83 26.51 -7.16
C ARG A 187 -9.64 26.05 -8.00
N LEU A 188 -9.49 24.75 -8.19
CA LEU A 188 -8.44 24.13 -9.01
C LEU A 188 -9.02 23.69 -10.36
N SER A 189 -8.34 24.05 -11.46
CA SER A 189 -8.73 23.58 -12.79
C SER A 189 -8.59 22.06 -12.89
N ALA A 190 -9.43 21.42 -13.70
CA ALA A 190 -9.33 19.98 -13.94
C ALA A 190 -7.99 19.60 -14.59
N ILE A 191 -7.45 20.49 -15.43
CA ILE A 191 -6.17 20.29 -16.12
C ILE A 191 -5.02 20.38 -15.10
N ASP A 192 -5.05 21.37 -14.21
CA ASP A 192 -4.00 21.54 -13.17
C ASP A 192 -4.00 20.35 -12.20
N ALA A 193 -5.20 19.87 -11.82
CA ALA A 193 -5.35 18.68 -10.98
C ALA A 193 -4.77 17.43 -11.67
N LEU A 194 -5.07 17.25 -12.96
CA LEU A 194 -4.54 16.14 -13.76
C LEU A 194 -3.02 16.22 -13.92
N PHE A 195 -2.48 17.42 -14.18
CA PHE A 195 -1.05 17.64 -14.30
C PHE A 195 -0.34 17.35 -12.97
N THR A 196 -0.87 17.87 -11.86
CA THR A 196 -0.29 17.67 -10.53
C THR A 196 -0.31 16.19 -10.15
N ALA A 197 -1.42 15.49 -10.40
CA ALA A 197 -1.52 14.05 -10.16
C ALA A 197 -0.53 13.25 -11.03
N THR A 198 -0.38 13.62 -12.31
CA THR A 198 0.57 12.99 -13.23
C THR A 198 2.01 13.19 -12.74
N SER A 199 2.36 14.42 -12.38
CA SER A 199 3.69 14.76 -11.87
C SER A 199 4.02 14.03 -10.56
N ALA A 200 3.05 13.89 -9.66
CA ALA A 200 3.20 13.14 -8.41
C ALA A 200 3.41 11.63 -8.66
N VAL A 201 2.58 11.02 -9.50
CA VAL A 201 2.66 9.57 -9.80
C VAL A 201 3.93 9.22 -10.60
N CYS A 202 4.31 10.07 -11.55
CA CYS A 202 5.50 9.88 -12.37
C CYS A 202 6.80 10.37 -11.72
N LEU A 203 6.73 10.99 -10.53
CA LEU A 203 7.87 11.47 -9.75
C LEU A 203 8.67 12.59 -10.46
N ASN A 204 7.99 13.50 -11.16
CA ASN A 204 8.65 14.58 -11.89
C ASN A 204 8.87 15.84 -11.05
N GLY A 205 8.03 16.09 -10.03
CA GLY A 205 8.14 17.26 -9.14
C GLY A 205 7.73 18.59 -9.75
N LEU A 206 7.23 18.59 -10.99
CA LEU A 206 6.74 19.77 -11.67
C LEU A 206 5.34 20.14 -11.17
N THR A 207 5.10 21.43 -10.97
CA THR A 207 3.84 21.95 -10.44
C THR A 207 3.38 23.13 -11.29
N VAL A 208 2.09 23.15 -11.65
CA VAL A 208 1.48 24.31 -12.36
C VAL A 208 1.00 25.35 -11.36
N VAL A 209 0.64 24.88 -10.17
CA VAL A 209 0.19 25.68 -9.04
C VAL A 209 1.08 25.40 -7.84
N ASP A 210 1.26 26.41 -7.00
CA ASP A 210 2.05 26.25 -5.78
C ASP A 210 1.39 25.27 -4.80
N LEU A 211 2.12 24.22 -4.40
CA LEU A 211 1.63 23.27 -3.40
C LEU A 211 1.36 23.89 -2.04
N GLY A 212 2.21 24.84 -1.63
CA GLY A 212 2.18 25.44 -0.32
C GLY A 212 0.87 26.16 -0.04
N SER A 213 0.45 26.97 -1.01
CA SER A 213 -0.72 27.85 -0.94
C SER A 213 -2.01 27.29 -1.54
N GLN A 214 -1.92 26.38 -2.52
CA GLN A 214 -3.13 25.90 -3.23
C GLN A 214 -3.78 24.70 -2.54
N PHE A 215 -2.99 23.82 -1.93
CA PHE A 215 -3.50 22.58 -1.34
C PHE A 215 -3.55 22.65 0.19
N THR A 216 -4.64 22.14 0.75
CA THR A 216 -4.76 21.94 2.18
C THR A 216 -3.84 20.80 2.64
N ASN A 217 -3.71 20.58 3.95
CA ASN A 217 -3.00 19.40 4.47
C ASN A 217 -3.57 18.08 3.92
N MET A 218 -4.87 18.05 3.61
CA MET A 218 -5.50 16.91 2.95
C MET A 218 -5.00 16.75 1.51
N GLY A 219 -4.96 17.84 0.72
CA GLY A 219 -4.42 17.79 -0.64
C GLY A 219 -2.95 17.33 -0.66
N LYS A 220 -2.13 17.87 0.26
CA LYS A 220 -0.73 17.47 0.44
C LYS A 220 -0.61 15.98 0.82
N LEU A 221 -1.51 15.45 1.66
CA LEU A 221 -1.55 14.02 1.98
C LEU A 221 -1.91 13.16 0.76
N ILE A 222 -2.86 13.60 -0.08
CA ILE A 222 -3.21 12.91 -1.33
C ILE A 222 -1.98 12.86 -2.26
N ILE A 223 -1.27 13.97 -2.42
CA ILE A 223 -0.04 14.03 -3.24
C ILE A 223 1.02 13.08 -2.67
N LEU A 224 1.22 13.05 -1.36
CA LEU A 224 2.15 12.14 -0.69
C LEU A 224 1.83 10.66 -0.99
N ILE A 225 0.55 10.29 -0.96
CA ILE A 225 0.09 8.93 -1.29
C ILE A 225 0.34 8.63 -2.77
N LEU A 226 0.08 9.57 -3.67
CA LEU A 226 0.35 9.41 -5.10
C LEU A 226 1.84 9.19 -5.39
N ILE A 227 2.72 9.95 -4.73
CA ILE A 227 4.18 9.77 -4.79
C ILE A 227 4.55 8.35 -4.32
N GLN A 228 4.07 7.93 -3.16
CA GLN A 228 4.40 6.63 -2.58
C GLN A 228 3.99 5.47 -3.51
N VAL A 229 2.74 5.50 -3.99
CA VAL A 229 2.18 4.42 -4.81
C VAL A 229 2.85 4.41 -6.19
N GLY A 230 3.12 5.60 -6.76
CA GLY A 230 3.89 5.74 -8.00
C GLY A 230 5.29 5.13 -7.87
N ALA A 231 6.05 5.55 -6.86
CA ALA A 231 7.40 5.05 -6.61
C ALA A 231 7.46 3.53 -6.44
N LEU A 232 6.65 2.97 -5.53
CA LEU A 232 6.60 1.52 -5.32
C LEU A 232 6.21 0.77 -6.60
N GLY A 233 5.31 1.34 -7.40
CA GLY A 233 4.95 0.81 -8.72
C GLY A 233 6.17 0.71 -9.64
N ILE A 234 6.87 1.82 -9.86
CA ILE A 234 7.99 1.85 -10.83
C ILE A 234 9.13 0.93 -10.39
N MET A 235 9.43 0.92 -9.09
CA MET A 235 10.49 0.13 -8.48
C MET A 235 10.19 -1.38 -8.59
N THR A 236 8.93 -1.76 -8.39
CA THR A 236 8.49 -3.16 -8.51
C THR A 236 8.58 -3.64 -9.95
N PHE A 237 8.09 -2.85 -10.90
CA PHE A 237 8.15 -3.22 -12.33
C PHE A 237 9.57 -3.21 -12.88
N ALA A 238 10.41 -2.24 -12.48
CA ALA A 238 11.83 -2.23 -12.82
C ALA A 238 12.55 -3.48 -12.30
N GLY A 239 12.25 -3.91 -11.06
CA GLY A 239 12.79 -5.15 -10.51
C GLY A 239 12.33 -6.41 -11.23
N LEU A 240 11.05 -6.48 -11.62
CA LEU A 240 10.50 -7.57 -12.43
C LEU A 240 11.16 -7.63 -13.82
N PHE A 241 11.35 -6.48 -14.46
CA PHE A 241 12.01 -6.39 -15.77
C PHE A 241 13.48 -6.77 -15.68
N ALA A 242 14.20 -6.24 -14.69
CA ALA A 242 15.59 -6.62 -14.42
C ALA A 242 15.73 -8.12 -14.15
N PHE A 243 14.80 -8.72 -13.39
CA PHE A 243 14.74 -10.17 -13.18
C PHE A 243 14.49 -10.94 -14.47
N ALA A 244 13.57 -10.48 -15.34
CA ALA A 244 13.30 -11.13 -16.63
C ALA A 244 14.54 -11.10 -17.56
N VAL A 245 15.27 -9.98 -17.57
CA VAL A 245 16.49 -9.79 -18.39
C VAL A 245 17.68 -10.57 -17.81
N THR A 246 17.95 -10.46 -16.51
CA THR A 246 19.05 -11.19 -15.84
C THR A 246 18.79 -12.69 -15.76
N GLY A 247 17.54 -13.09 -15.62
CA GLY A 247 17.11 -14.47 -15.73
C GLY A 247 17.32 -15.05 -17.12
N ALA A 248 17.53 -14.26 -18.18
CA ALA A 248 17.72 -14.73 -19.54
C ALA A 248 19.19 -14.85 -19.99
N SER A 249 20.18 -14.33 -19.25
CA SER A 249 21.49 -14.04 -19.86
C SER A 249 22.56 -15.14 -19.82
N SER A 250 22.43 -16.23 -19.05
CA SER A 250 23.37 -17.38 -19.17
C SER A 250 22.88 -18.66 -18.51
N LEU A 251 23.01 -19.79 -19.24
CA LEU A 251 22.68 -21.15 -18.77
C LEU A 251 23.45 -21.53 -17.50
N LYS A 252 24.71 -21.06 -17.37
CA LYS A 252 25.55 -21.29 -16.17
C LYS A 252 24.99 -20.59 -14.93
N THR A 253 24.44 -19.38 -15.08
CA THR A 253 23.85 -18.63 -13.96
C THR A 253 22.53 -19.24 -13.52
N ARG A 254 21.73 -19.76 -14.47
CA ARG A 254 20.53 -20.54 -14.16
C ARG A 254 20.86 -21.87 -13.45
N LEU A 255 21.87 -22.60 -13.92
CA LEU A 255 22.27 -23.89 -13.30
C LEU A 255 22.83 -23.70 -11.89
N ALA A 256 23.69 -22.70 -11.67
CA ALA A 256 24.20 -22.37 -10.33
C ALA A 256 23.09 -21.92 -9.37
N PHE A 257 22.06 -21.22 -9.87
CA PHE A 257 20.88 -20.87 -9.07
C PHE A 257 19.96 -22.07 -8.81
N ARG A 258 19.84 -23.00 -9.77
CA ARG A 258 18.99 -24.20 -9.69
C ARG A 258 19.56 -25.22 -8.70
N ASP A 259 20.88 -25.36 -8.63
CA ASP A 259 21.55 -26.20 -7.62
C ASP A 259 21.46 -25.60 -6.20
N LEU A 260 21.36 -24.27 -6.09
CA LEU A 260 21.07 -23.58 -4.82
C LEU A 260 19.57 -23.58 -4.47
N MET A 261 18.69 -23.72 -5.47
CA MET A 261 17.23 -23.72 -5.34
C MET A 261 16.67 -25.12 -5.57
N SER A 262 16.99 -26.05 -4.67
CA SER A 262 16.16 -27.22 -4.44
C SER A 262 14.77 -26.81 -3.90
N GLY A 263 13.90 -26.29 -4.80
CA GLY A 263 12.45 -26.40 -4.64
C GLY A 263 11.56 -25.15 -4.69
N LYS A 264 11.99 -23.92 -5.07
CA LYS A 264 11.06 -22.75 -5.09
C LYS A 264 11.36 -21.67 -6.15
N GLU A 265 11.13 -21.95 -7.43
CA GLU A 265 11.41 -20.99 -8.53
C GLU A 265 10.36 -19.87 -8.75
N ILE A 266 9.23 -19.82 -8.01
CA ILE A 266 8.22 -18.73 -8.15
C ILE A 266 8.14 -17.85 -6.89
N SER A 267 8.83 -18.21 -5.80
CA SER A 267 8.70 -17.53 -4.50
C SER A 267 9.53 -16.23 -4.39
N ASN A 268 10.48 -15.98 -5.29
CA ASN A 268 11.45 -14.90 -5.12
C ASN A 268 10.96 -13.52 -5.57
N ILE A 269 10.02 -13.43 -6.52
CA ILE A 269 9.47 -12.13 -6.96
C ILE A 269 8.70 -11.46 -5.84
N MET A 270 7.82 -12.19 -5.17
CA MET A 270 7.04 -11.64 -4.05
C MET A 270 7.94 -11.28 -2.86
N ILE A 271 9.03 -12.04 -2.65
CA ILE A 271 10.05 -11.68 -1.65
C ILE A 271 10.74 -10.37 -2.04
N PHE A 272 11.09 -10.19 -3.32
CA PHE A 272 11.68 -8.94 -3.80
C PHE A 272 10.74 -7.76 -3.60
N VAL A 273 9.47 -7.87 -4.01
CA VAL A 273 8.45 -6.82 -3.79
C VAL A 273 8.33 -6.47 -2.30
N TYR A 274 8.22 -7.49 -1.44
CA TYR A 274 8.16 -7.28 0.01
C TYR A 274 9.40 -6.57 0.55
N GLN A 275 10.58 -6.97 0.10
CA GLN A 275 11.83 -6.34 0.50
C GLN A 275 11.91 -4.87 0.05
N VAL A 276 11.48 -4.55 -1.18
CA VAL A 276 11.44 -3.18 -1.71
C VAL A 276 10.55 -2.33 -0.82
N VAL A 277 9.32 -2.79 -0.54
CA VAL A 277 8.37 -2.08 0.32
C VAL A 277 8.96 -1.83 1.71
N VAL A 278 9.49 -2.86 2.37
CA VAL A 278 10.05 -2.74 3.72
C VAL A 278 11.26 -1.79 3.76
N VAL A 279 12.16 -1.88 2.79
CA VAL A 279 13.34 -1.00 2.74
C VAL A 279 12.95 0.44 2.47
N THR A 280 11.98 0.68 1.58
CA THR A 280 11.44 2.02 1.29
C THR A 280 10.92 2.67 2.56
N PHE A 281 9.97 2.02 3.25
CA PHE A 281 9.39 2.55 4.48
C PHE A 281 10.43 2.71 5.61
N LEU A 282 11.45 1.85 5.67
CA LEU A 282 12.52 1.97 6.65
C LEU A 282 13.35 3.24 6.43
N PHE A 283 13.81 3.48 5.19
CA PHE A 283 14.59 4.68 4.87
C PHE A 283 13.75 5.95 5.00
N GLU A 284 12.48 5.91 4.60
CA GLU A 284 11.56 7.03 4.78
C GLU A 284 11.33 7.35 6.26
N ALA A 285 11.18 6.33 7.12
CA ALA A 285 11.00 6.52 8.56
C ALA A 285 12.26 7.09 9.23
N ILE A 286 13.44 6.56 8.89
CA ILE A 286 14.73 7.07 9.38
C ILE A 286 14.93 8.51 8.88
N GLY A 287 14.68 8.76 7.60
CA GLY A 287 14.79 10.07 6.98
C GLY A 287 13.86 11.09 7.63
N ALA A 288 12.61 10.71 7.88
CA ALA A 288 11.62 11.58 8.53
C ALA A 288 12.04 11.92 9.96
N PHE A 289 12.60 10.95 10.69
CA PHE A 289 13.14 11.18 12.03
C PHE A 289 14.35 12.13 12.01
N CYS A 290 15.29 11.93 11.10
CA CYS A 290 16.45 12.81 10.93
C CYS A 290 16.05 14.24 10.55
N ILE A 291 15.08 14.40 9.63
CA ILE A 291 14.51 15.70 9.26
C ILE A 291 13.77 16.34 10.44
N TYR A 292 13.02 15.56 11.20
CA TYR A 292 12.28 16.09 12.37
C TYR A 292 13.22 16.70 13.41
N ILE A 293 14.35 16.06 13.68
CA ILE A 293 15.36 16.55 14.64
C ILE A 293 16.15 17.75 14.09
N SER A 294 16.36 17.82 12.77
CA SER A 294 17.10 18.95 12.18
C SER A 294 16.31 20.26 12.17
N LEU A 295 14.99 20.19 12.32
CA LEU A 295 14.11 21.36 12.34
C LEU A 295 14.05 22.00 13.74
N PRO A 296 14.14 23.33 13.84
CA PRO A 296 13.98 24.02 15.12
C PRO A 296 12.58 23.82 15.72
N ASP A 297 12.47 23.81 17.04
CA ASP A 297 11.21 23.49 17.74
C ASP A 297 10.15 24.58 17.66
N ASN A 298 10.58 25.84 17.51
CA ASN A 298 9.71 27.00 17.35
C ASN A 298 9.25 27.24 15.90
N LEU A 299 9.63 26.36 14.96
CA LEU A 299 9.33 26.54 13.54
C LEU A 299 7.84 26.37 13.23
N PHE A 300 7.20 25.43 13.92
CA PHE A 300 5.80 25.09 13.72
C PHE A 300 5.05 25.28 15.04
N LEU A 301 3.87 25.90 14.97
CA LEU A 301 2.99 26.08 16.14
C LEU A 301 2.48 24.75 16.69
N ARG A 302 2.32 23.74 15.83
CA ARG A 302 1.84 22.41 16.20
C ARG A 302 2.90 21.35 15.91
N PRO A 303 3.23 20.46 16.86
CA PRO A 303 4.15 19.35 16.63
C PRO A 303 3.71 18.43 15.48
N LEU A 304 2.39 18.31 15.24
CA LEU A 304 1.83 17.54 14.14
C LEU A 304 2.20 18.12 12.77
N ASP A 305 2.27 19.45 12.63
CA ASP A 305 2.64 20.10 11.37
C ASP A 305 4.14 19.87 11.09
N LYS A 306 4.99 19.90 12.13
CA LYS A 306 6.42 19.54 12.06
C LYS A 306 6.61 18.08 11.63
N LEU A 307 5.84 17.16 12.22
CA LEU A 307 5.87 15.74 11.88
C LEU A 307 5.41 15.51 10.43
N PHE A 308 4.32 16.16 10.00
CA PHE A 308 3.84 16.06 8.62
C PHE A 308 4.86 16.58 7.61
N PHE A 309 5.47 17.74 7.87
CA PHE A 309 6.54 18.30 7.04
C PHE A 309 7.70 17.31 6.89
N SER A 310 8.11 16.69 7.99
CA SER A 310 9.26 15.76 8.03
C SER A 310 8.98 14.48 7.25
N ILE A 311 7.78 13.91 7.41
CA ILE A 311 7.36 12.72 6.65
C ILE A 311 7.24 13.06 5.17
N PHE A 312 6.59 14.18 4.83
CA PHE A 312 6.38 14.59 3.45
C PHE A 312 7.69 14.73 2.68
N HIS A 313 8.66 15.47 3.25
CA HIS A 313 9.95 15.68 2.60
C HIS A 313 10.82 14.43 2.59
N SER A 314 10.71 13.55 3.60
CA SER A 314 11.43 12.28 3.59
C SER A 314 10.98 11.37 2.45
N VAL A 315 9.66 11.18 2.30
CA VAL A 315 9.07 10.39 1.21
C VAL A 315 9.37 11.03 -0.15
N SER A 316 9.14 12.34 -0.29
CA SER A 316 9.42 13.06 -1.53
C SER A 316 10.89 12.96 -1.94
N ALA A 317 11.82 13.07 -0.98
CA ALA A 317 13.25 12.94 -1.23
C ALA A 317 13.64 11.50 -1.61
N PHE A 318 13.23 10.49 -0.83
CA PHE A 318 13.59 9.09 -1.11
C PHE A 318 12.97 8.57 -2.41
N CYS A 319 11.74 9.01 -2.72
CA CYS A 319 11.08 8.69 -3.97
C CYS A 319 11.54 9.57 -5.15
N ASN A 320 12.48 10.50 -4.94
CA ASN A 320 12.95 11.48 -5.94
C ASN A 320 11.82 12.27 -6.60
N ALA A 321 10.75 12.56 -5.85
CA ALA A 321 9.55 13.17 -6.37
C ALA A 321 9.66 14.69 -6.55
N GLY A 322 10.57 15.36 -5.84
CA GLY A 322 10.82 16.80 -6.00
C GLY A 322 9.76 17.75 -5.44
N PHE A 323 8.67 17.23 -4.86
CA PHE A 323 7.62 18.05 -4.23
C PHE A 323 8.05 18.59 -2.87
N SER A 324 7.57 19.79 -2.54
CA SER A 324 7.73 20.41 -1.23
C SER A 324 6.40 20.97 -0.72
N THR A 325 6.24 21.07 0.60
CA THR A 325 5.06 21.70 1.21
C THR A 325 5.16 23.22 1.28
N TYR A 326 6.32 23.80 0.98
CA TYR A 326 6.57 25.24 0.92
C TYR A 326 6.55 25.75 -0.52
N THR A 327 6.23 27.03 -0.67
CA THR A 327 6.09 27.69 -1.97
C THR A 327 7.39 27.79 -2.73
N ASN A 328 8.47 28.19 -2.08
CA ASN A 328 9.80 28.25 -2.70
C ASN A 328 10.57 26.93 -2.53
N GLY A 329 9.86 25.84 -2.22
CA GLY A 329 10.46 24.56 -1.88
C GLY A 329 11.46 24.66 -0.73
N LEU A 330 12.64 24.06 -0.91
CA LEU A 330 13.71 24.10 0.09
C LEU A 330 14.50 25.43 0.12
N TYR A 331 14.20 26.35 -0.82
CA TYR A 331 14.78 27.70 -0.82
C TYR A 331 13.97 28.68 0.06
N GLU A 332 12.89 28.22 0.69
CA GLU A 332 12.10 29.03 1.61
C GLU A 332 13.02 29.64 2.70
N PRO A 333 12.92 30.95 3.03
CA PRO A 333 13.85 31.64 3.93
C PRO A 333 14.05 30.94 5.28
N VAL A 334 13.02 30.23 5.71
CA VAL A 334 12.94 29.49 6.96
C VAL A 334 13.83 28.24 6.99
N VAL A 335 14.08 27.60 5.83
CA VAL A 335 14.84 26.33 5.73
C VAL A 335 16.07 26.40 4.82
N ARG A 336 16.22 27.46 4.00
CA ARG A 336 17.31 27.59 3.01
C ARG A 336 18.73 27.55 3.57
N TYR A 337 18.91 27.84 4.86
CA TYR A 337 20.22 27.80 5.53
C TYR A 337 20.34 26.64 6.53
N ASN A 338 19.35 25.76 6.60
CA ASN A 338 19.43 24.56 7.41
C ASN A 338 20.21 23.48 6.64
N TYR A 339 21.54 23.55 6.73
CA TYR A 339 22.43 22.60 6.04
C TYR A 339 22.25 21.17 6.52
N THR A 340 21.89 20.96 7.79
CA THR A 340 21.61 19.62 8.32
C THR A 340 20.39 18.99 7.65
N LEU A 341 19.32 19.77 7.43
CA LEU A 341 18.15 19.33 6.66
C LEU A 341 18.53 19.01 5.21
N GLN A 342 19.30 19.89 4.55
CA GLN A 342 19.72 19.69 3.16
C GLN A 342 20.59 18.42 3.00
N PHE A 343 21.48 18.18 3.97
CA PHE A 343 22.32 16.99 4.01
C PHE A 343 21.50 15.70 4.09
N PHE A 344 20.50 15.63 4.97
CA PHE A 344 19.62 14.46 5.06
C PHE A 344 18.77 14.25 3.80
N ILE A 345 18.25 15.34 3.22
CA ILE A 345 17.51 15.26 1.94
C ILE A 345 18.41 14.74 0.83
N ALA A 346 19.65 15.24 0.71
CA ALA A 346 20.61 14.79 -0.29
C ALA A 346 20.92 13.29 -0.17
N ILE A 347 21.14 12.80 1.06
CA ILE A 347 21.34 11.37 1.32
C ILE A 347 20.13 10.55 0.88
N LEU A 348 18.91 10.99 1.21
CA LEU A 348 17.68 10.27 0.83
C LEU A 348 17.52 10.19 -0.69
N VAL A 349 17.78 11.29 -1.40
CA VAL A 349 17.73 11.34 -2.87
C VAL A 349 18.76 10.37 -3.49
N ILE A 350 19.99 10.36 -2.98
CA ILE A 350 21.04 9.46 -3.46
C ILE A 350 20.66 7.99 -3.20
N LEU A 351 20.22 7.66 -1.98
CA LEU A 351 19.82 6.30 -1.62
C LEU A 351 18.60 5.82 -2.41
N GLY A 352 17.64 6.71 -2.66
CA GLY A 352 16.47 6.46 -3.51
C GLY A 352 16.83 6.24 -4.97
N GLY A 353 17.75 7.04 -5.51
CA GLY A 353 18.16 7.01 -6.92
C GLY A 353 19.05 5.84 -7.32
N ILE A 354 19.87 5.30 -6.41
CA ILE A 354 20.81 4.20 -6.69
C ILE A 354 20.08 2.87 -7.05
N GLY A 355 18.81 2.72 -6.66
CA GLY A 355 17.99 1.57 -7.01
C GLY A 355 18.14 0.35 -6.09
N PHE A 356 17.03 -0.35 -5.86
CA PHE A 356 16.91 -1.40 -4.84
C PHE A 356 17.87 -2.57 -4.96
N PRO A 357 18.18 -3.13 -6.15
CA PRO A 357 19.15 -4.21 -6.26
C PRO A 357 20.53 -3.83 -5.70
N ILE A 358 20.91 -2.56 -5.82
CA ILE A 358 22.18 -2.04 -5.33
C ILE A 358 22.09 -1.79 -3.83
N VAL A 359 20.99 -1.23 -3.33
CA VAL A 359 20.73 -1.08 -1.89
C VAL A 359 20.73 -2.43 -1.17
N PHE A 360 20.14 -3.48 -1.75
CA PHE A 360 20.17 -4.83 -1.20
C PHE A 360 21.59 -5.42 -1.18
N ASN A 361 22.35 -5.19 -2.24
CA ASN A 361 23.74 -5.64 -2.28
C ASN A 361 24.59 -4.90 -1.22
N LEU A 362 24.45 -3.57 -1.12
CA LEU A 362 25.13 -2.76 -0.13
C LEU A 362 24.76 -3.17 1.30
N SER A 363 23.47 -3.31 1.62
CA SER A 363 23.02 -3.71 2.95
C SER A 363 23.53 -5.10 3.34
N ARG A 364 23.58 -6.05 2.39
CA ARG A 364 24.22 -7.36 2.61
C ARG A 364 25.72 -7.22 2.86
N PHE A 365 26.42 -6.39 2.08
CA PHE A 365 27.83 -6.10 2.27
C PHE A 365 28.12 -5.48 3.64
N PHE A 366 27.38 -4.45 4.02
CA PHE A 366 27.50 -3.81 5.33
C PHE A 366 27.20 -4.78 6.47
N LYS A 367 26.13 -5.58 6.38
CA LYS A 367 25.80 -6.60 7.38
C LYS A 367 26.95 -7.60 7.58
N ILE A 368 27.54 -8.09 6.51
CA ILE A 368 28.66 -9.05 6.57
C ILE A 368 29.91 -8.39 7.13
N LYS A 369 30.20 -7.14 6.75
CA LYS A 369 31.32 -6.37 7.30
C LYS A 369 31.15 -6.12 8.80
N LEU A 370 29.95 -5.74 9.23
CA LEU A 370 29.62 -5.46 10.63
C LEU A 370 29.67 -6.73 11.49
N LEU A 371 29.16 -7.85 10.98
CA LEU A 371 29.31 -9.16 11.62
C LEU A 371 30.77 -9.59 11.71
N ASN A 372 31.57 -9.39 10.67
CA ASN A 372 32.99 -9.70 10.70
C ASN A 372 33.77 -8.81 11.68
N VAL A 373 33.38 -7.53 11.83
CA VAL A 373 33.92 -6.65 12.88
C VAL A 373 33.49 -7.14 14.27
N PHE A 374 32.24 -7.53 14.46
CA PHE A 374 31.75 -8.10 15.71
C PHE A 374 32.47 -9.41 16.06
N TYR A 375 32.66 -10.33 15.10
CA TYR A 375 33.41 -11.57 15.31
C TYR A 375 34.89 -11.32 15.58
N PHE A 376 35.48 -10.29 14.97
CA PHE A 376 36.84 -9.85 15.27
C PHE A 376 36.97 -9.33 16.72
N ILE A 377 36.06 -8.46 17.15
CA ILE A 377 36.01 -7.94 18.53
C ILE A 377 35.73 -9.07 19.53
N SER A 378 34.86 -10.03 19.17
CA SER A 378 34.48 -11.17 19.99
C SER A 378 35.51 -12.32 19.99
N ARG A 379 36.68 -12.17 19.34
CA ARG A 379 37.73 -13.21 19.17
C ARG A 379 37.20 -14.56 18.68
N ASN A 380 36.12 -14.55 17.89
CA ASN A 380 35.49 -15.75 17.36
C ASN A 380 36.16 -16.13 16.01
N PRO A 381 36.55 -17.40 15.78
CA PRO A 381 37.30 -17.80 14.59
C PRO A 381 36.45 -17.90 13.30
N LYS A 382 35.11 -17.79 13.41
CA LYS A 382 34.20 -17.86 12.27
C LYS A 382 34.18 -16.54 11.50
N ARG A 383 35.17 -16.34 10.62
CA ARG A 383 35.11 -15.28 9.60
C ARG A 383 34.28 -15.76 8.42
N ILE A 384 33.28 -14.98 8.05
CA ILE A 384 32.44 -15.29 6.88
C ILE A 384 33.06 -14.59 5.68
N TYR A 385 33.69 -15.36 4.78
CA TYR A 385 34.28 -14.85 3.53
C TYR A 385 33.37 -15.14 2.34
N PHE A 386 32.95 -14.10 1.62
CA PHE A 386 32.21 -14.23 0.36
C PHE A 386 33.05 -13.64 -0.79
N PRO A 387 33.40 -14.40 -1.84
CA PRO A 387 34.14 -13.85 -2.98
C PRO A 387 33.22 -12.94 -3.80
N LYS A 388 33.66 -11.68 -4.03
CA LYS A 388 32.98 -10.61 -4.79
C LYS A 388 31.53 -10.33 -4.36
N LEU A 389 31.38 -9.68 -3.21
CA LEU A 389 30.08 -9.23 -2.69
C LEU A 389 29.36 -8.22 -3.60
N ILE A 390 30.07 -7.19 -4.05
CA ILE A 390 29.47 -6.11 -4.85
C ILE A 390 29.44 -6.53 -6.32
N SER A 391 28.25 -6.56 -6.92
CA SER A 391 28.07 -6.88 -8.33
C SER A 391 28.73 -5.80 -9.21
N LEU A 392 29.15 -6.16 -10.43
CA LEU A 392 29.80 -5.22 -11.34
C LEU A 392 28.88 -4.02 -11.67
N ASN A 393 27.58 -4.26 -11.79
CA ASN A 393 26.55 -3.23 -11.97
C ASN A 393 26.47 -2.29 -10.76
N SER A 394 26.57 -2.83 -9.54
CA SER A 394 26.59 -2.03 -8.31
C SER A 394 27.86 -1.18 -8.21
N ARG A 395 29.02 -1.69 -8.64
CA ARG A 395 30.26 -0.91 -8.69
C ARG A 395 30.18 0.23 -9.71
N LEU A 396 29.69 -0.06 -10.92
CA LEU A 396 29.53 0.95 -11.97
C LEU A 396 28.55 2.04 -11.53
N ALA A 397 27.38 1.67 -10.99
CA ALA A 397 26.41 2.63 -10.49
C ALA A 397 27.03 3.52 -9.41
N LEU A 398 27.70 2.94 -8.40
CA LEU A 398 28.33 3.70 -7.33
C LEU A 398 29.42 4.66 -7.82
N VAL A 399 30.24 4.25 -8.79
CA VAL A 399 31.30 5.09 -9.37
C VAL A 399 30.72 6.22 -10.23
N VAL A 400 29.59 6.00 -10.89
CA VAL A 400 28.92 7.03 -11.70
C VAL A 400 28.11 8.00 -10.82
N THR A 401 27.61 7.55 -9.68
CA THR A 401 26.83 8.38 -8.73
C THR A 401 27.67 9.11 -7.69
N ALA A 402 28.92 8.71 -7.47
CA ALA A 402 29.87 9.36 -6.56
C ALA A 402 30.67 10.41 -7.32
#